data_AF-L7CH06-F1
#
_entry.id   AF-L7CH06-F1
#
_cell.length_a   1.000
_cell.length_b   1.000
_cell.length_c   1.000
_cell.angle_alpha   90.00
_cell.angle_beta   90.00
_cell.angle_gamma   90.00
#
_symmetry.space_group_name_H-M   'P 1'
#
loop_
_entity.id
_entity.type
_entity.pdbx_description
1 polymer ?
#
loop_
_entity_poly.entity_id
_entity_poly.type
_entity_poly.pdbx_seq_one_letter_code
_entity_poly.pdbx_strand_id
1 'polypeptide(L)' 'MQAECLRSAAEKMSRSDSRIVLALDHDQGGQMIAAQIREALGSMSLPIIEHYPPNKGSDWNDVLLDRRKCDGTTLQLG' A
#
# COMPACT_ATOMS: atom_id res chain seq x y z
N MET A 1 -4.95 -3.16 -19.41
CA MET A 1 -4.03 -4.18 -18.84
C MET A 1 -3.90 -4.07 -17.31
N GLN A 2 -3.14 -3.13 -16.73
CA GLN A 2 -2.92 -3.10 -15.26
C GLN A 2 -4.21 -2.87 -14.44
N ALA A 3 -5.03 -1.89 -14.81
CA ALA A 3 -6.31 -1.62 -14.15
C ALA A 3 -7.30 -2.80 -14.24
N GLU A 4 -7.27 -3.57 -15.34
CA GLU A 4 -8.11 -4.76 -15.51
C GLU A 4 -7.66 -5.90 -14.62
N CYS A 5 -6.34 -6.09 -14.46
CA CYS A 5 -5.80 -7.06 -13.52
C CYS A 5 -6.21 -6.72 -12.07
N LEU A 6 -6.16 -5.44 -11.69
CA LEU A 6 -6.60 -4.99 -10.37
C LEU A 6 -8.10 -5.27 -10.16
N ARG A 7 -8.94 -4.93 -11.14
CA ARG A 7 -10.38 -5.23 -11.09
C ARG A 7 -10.64 -6.73 -10.97
N SER A 8 -10.00 -7.55 -11.80
CA SER A 8 -10.17 -9.01 -11.77
C SER A 8 -9.73 -9.62 -10.44
N ALA A 9 -8.66 -9.10 -9.83
CA ALA A 9 -8.22 -9.54 -8.51
C ALA A 9 -9.24 -9.18 -7.42
N ALA A 10 -9.73 -7.94 -7.43
CA ALA A 10 -10.72 -7.46 -6.48
C ALA A 10 -12.09 -8.18 -6.64
N GLU A 11 -12.48 -8.58 -7.84
CA GLU A 11 -13.72 -9.34 -8.10
C GLU A 11 -13.70 -10.72 -7.45
N LYS A 12 -12.52 -11.32 -7.29
CA LYS A 12 -12.32 -12.63 -6.67
C LYS A 12 -12.27 -12.58 -5.15
N MET A 13 -12.22 -11.39 -4.55
CA MET A 13 -12.21 -11.23 -3.10
C MET A 13 -13.61 -11.34 -2.52
N SER A 14 -13.74 -11.94 -1.32
CA SER A 14 -15.02 -11.96 -0.60
C SER A 14 -15.41 -10.53 -0.20
N ARG A 15 -16.62 -10.10 -0.56
CA ARG A 15 -17.07 -8.72 -0.33
C ARG A 15 -17.41 -8.40 1.12
N SER A 16 -17.76 -9.40 1.94
CA SER A 16 -18.22 -9.17 3.30
C SER A 16 -17.10 -8.80 4.28
N ASP A 17 -15.89 -9.34 4.07
CA ASP A 17 -14.83 -9.29 5.07
C ASP A 17 -13.47 -8.85 4.51
N SER A 18 -13.42 -8.41 3.25
CA SER A 18 -12.17 -7.96 2.62
C SER A 18 -12.07 -6.44 2.54
N ARG A 19 -10.82 -5.95 2.56
CA ARG A 19 -10.47 -4.56 2.29
C ARG A 19 -9.17 -4.50 1.48
N ILE A 20 -9.02 -3.47 0.67
CA ILE A 20 -7.83 -3.22 -0.12
C ILE A 20 -7.01 -2.16 0.60
N VAL A 21 -5.75 -2.47 0.93
CA VAL A 21 -4.83 -1.52 1.56
C VAL A 21 -3.76 -1.13 0.54
N LEU A 22 -3.66 0.15 0.23
CA LEU A 22 -2.65 0.72 -0.65
C LEU A 22 -1.48 1.20 0.19
N ALA A 23 -0.46 0.35 0.36
CA ALA A 23 0.79 0.71 1.00
C ALA A 23 1.70 1.40 -0.03
N LEU A 24 1.66 2.74 -0.06
CA LEU A 24 2.40 3.57 -1.01
C LEU A 24 3.30 4.54 -0.26
N ASP A 25 4.29 5.11 -0.96
CA ASP A 25 5.19 6.11 -0.38
C ASP A 25 4.44 7.43 -0.13
N HIS A 26 4.89 8.20 0.88
CA HIS A 26 4.21 9.44 1.27
C HIS A 26 4.67 10.62 0.42
N ASP A 27 4.69 10.45 -0.89
CA ASP A 27 5.11 11.46 -1.85
C ASP A 27 4.05 11.69 -2.93
N GLN A 28 4.35 12.57 -3.89
CA GLN A 28 3.44 12.87 -4.99
C GLN A 28 3.19 11.66 -5.88
N GLY A 29 4.20 10.81 -6.10
CA GLY A 29 4.08 9.62 -6.92
C GLY A 29 3.11 8.61 -6.31
N GLY A 30 3.27 8.33 -5.02
CA GLY A 30 2.36 7.49 -4.24
C GLY A 30 0.93 8.01 -4.28
N GLN A 31 0.72 9.31 -4.07
CA GLN A 31 -0.61 9.91 -4.12
C GLN A 31 -1.27 9.80 -5.51
N MET A 32 -0.50 10.02 -6.58
CA MET A 32 -0.99 9.87 -7.95
C MET A 32 -1.39 8.43 -8.27
N ILE A 33 -0.59 7.45 -7.84
CA ILE A 33 -0.90 6.04 -8.02
C ILE A 33 -2.14 5.66 -7.22
N ALA A 34 -2.28 6.13 -5.97
CA ALA A 34 -3.46 5.89 -5.15
C ALA A 34 -4.74 6.40 -5.83
N ALA A 35 -4.69 7.59 -6.42
CA ALA A 35 -5.81 8.17 -7.17
C ALA A 35 -6.20 7.30 -8.38
N GLN A 36 -5.22 6.85 -9.17
CA GLN A 36 -5.47 5.98 -10.33
C GLN A 36 -6.05 4.62 -9.93
N ILE A 37 -5.56 4.02 -8.84
CA ILE A 37 -6.09 2.75 -8.33
C ILE A 37 -7.53 2.94 -7.82
N ARG A 38 -7.80 4.03 -7.09
CA ARG A 38 -9.16 4.36 -6.64
C ARG A 38 -10.12 4.53 -7.81
N GLU A 39 -9.71 5.23 -8.86
CA GLU A 39 -10.51 5.39 -10.07
C GLU A 39 -10.78 4.03 -10.74
N ALA A 40 -9.74 3.21 -10.89
CA ALA A 40 -9.86 1.90 -11.54
C ALA A 40 -10.79 0.92 -10.79
N LEU A 41 -10.86 1.03 -9.46
CA LEU A 41 -11.62 0.16 -8.56
C LEU A 41 -12.89 0.81 -8.01
N GLY A 42 -13.19 2.06 -8.38
CA GLY A 42 -14.25 2.86 -7.74
C GLY A 42 -15.67 2.30 -7.90
N SER A 43 -15.89 1.43 -8.89
CA SER A 43 -17.15 0.71 -9.07
C SER A 43 -17.34 -0.49 -8.13
N MET A 44 -16.34 -0.80 -7.29
CA MET A 44 -16.34 -1.99 -6.43
C MET A 44 -16.74 -1.65 -5.00
N SER A 45 -17.47 -2.54 -4.35
CA SER A 45 -17.97 -2.35 -2.98
C SER A 45 -16.95 -2.69 -1.89
N LEU A 46 -15.66 -2.76 -2.22
CA LEU A 46 -14.60 -3.08 -1.27
C LEU A 46 -14.01 -1.78 -0.69
N PRO A 47 -13.86 -1.66 0.64
CA PRO A 47 -13.17 -0.52 1.22
C PRO A 47 -11.72 -0.44 0.73
N ILE A 48 -11.31 0.75 0.25
CA ILE A 48 -9.93 1.05 -0.14
C ILE A 48 -9.34 2.00 0.90
N ILE A 49 -8.25 1.57 1.53
CA ILE A 49 -7.54 2.31 2.58
C ILE A 49 -6.16 2.68 2.06
N GLU A 50 -5.86 3.98 2.00
CA GLU A 50 -4.51 4.45 1.74
C GLU A 50 -3.68 4.38 3.02
N HIS A 51 -2.51 3.77 2.95
CA HIS A 51 -1.60 3.63 4.08
C HIS A 51 -0.21 4.14 3.68
N TYR A 52 0.13 5.32 4.18
CA TYR A 52 1.41 5.98 3.92
C TYR A 52 2.35 5.89 5.12
N PRO A 53 3.67 5.99 4.90
CA PRO A 53 4.63 6.32 5.93
C PRO A 53 4.19 7.54 6.76
N PRO A 54 4.46 7.59 8.07
CA PRO A 54 4.02 8.70 8.93
C PRO A 54 4.55 10.06 8.48
N ASN A 55 5.76 10.09 7.94
CA ASN A 55 6.45 11.31 7.54
C ASN A 55 6.24 11.58 6.06
N LYS A 56 5.90 12.83 5.72
CA LYS A 56 5.77 13.28 4.34
C LYS A 56 7.12 13.22 3.62
N GLY A 57 7.12 12.66 2.42
CA GLY A 57 8.29 12.48 1.58
C GLY A 57 9.13 11.24 1.91
N SER A 58 8.74 10.45 2.92
CA SER A 58 9.40 9.17 3.23
C SER A 58 8.83 8.01 2.45
N ASP A 59 9.66 6.99 2.26
CA ASP A 59 9.25 5.68 1.78
C ASP A 59 9.07 4.69 2.95
N TRP A 60 8.54 3.49 2.66
CA TRP A 60 8.41 2.46 3.70
C TRP A 60 9.76 1.88 4.15
N ASN A 61 10.82 1.97 3.34
CA ASN A 61 12.14 1.48 3.71
C ASN A 61 12.73 2.33 4.84
N ASP A 62 12.56 3.65 4.80
CA ASP A 62 12.95 4.58 5.86
C ASP A 62 12.32 4.16 7.19
N VAL A 63 11.01 3.90 7.18
CA VAL A 63 10.25 3.49 8.37
C VAL A 63 10.75 2.14 8.90
N LEU A 64 11.00 1.19 8.01
CA LEU A 64 11.50 -0.14 8.41
C LEU A 64 12.94 -0.07 8.94
N LEU A 65 13.79 0.76 8.37
CA LEU A 65 15.17 0.97 8.82
C LEU A 65 15.20 1.65 10.19
N ASP A 66 14.34 2.63 10.43
CA ASP A 66 14.22 3.29 11.74
C ASP A 66 13.79 2.30 12.83
N ARG A 67 12.76 1.49 12.56
CA ARG A 67 12.32 0.43 13.48
C ARG A 67 13.41 -0.60 13.78
N ARG A 68 14.19 -1.02 12.77
CA ARG A 68 15.33 -1.94 13.00
C ARG A 68 16.40 -1.34 13.89
N LYS A 69 16.64 -0.02 13.81
CA LYS A 69 17.60 0.67 14.68
C LYS A 69 17.12 0.72 16.13
N CYS A 70 15.81 0.84 16.36
CA CYS A 70 15.22 0.76 17.70
C CYS A 70 15.24 -0.66 18.28
N ASP A 71 15.16 -1.70 17.44
CA ASP A 71 15.04 -3.10 17.89
C ASP A 71 16.37 -3.83 18.13
N GLY A 72 17.54 -3.18 17.96
CA GLY A 72 18.83 -3.77 18.34
C GLY A 72 19.16 -5.11 17.67
N THR A 73 18.53 -5.45 16.54
CA THR A 73 18.71 -6.76 15.92
C THR A 73 20.00 -6.80 15.10
N THR A 74 21.05 -7.37 15.69
CA THR A 74 22.26 -7.78 14.97
C THR A 74 21.89 -8.95 14.05
N LEU A 75 21.77 -8.71 12.75
CA LEU A 75 21.73 -9.78 11.76
C LEU A 75 23.18 -10.17 11.44
N GLN A 76 23.69 -11.20 12.10
CA GLN A 76 24.90 -11.88 11.62
C GLN A 76 24.53 -12.73 10.41
N LEU A 77 24.93 -12.27 9.23
CA LEU A 77 24.99 -13.10 8.04
C LEU A 77 26.42 -13.67 8.00
N GLY A 78 26.53 -14.97 8.26
CA GLY A 78 27.75 -15.75 8.03
C GLY A 78 27.93 -16.12 6.57
#